data_AF-A0A3D3ENW5-F1
#
_entry.id   AF-A0A3D3ENW5-F1
#
_cell.length_a   1.000
_cell.length_b   1.000
_cell.length_c   1.000
_cell.angle_alpha   90.00
_cell.angle_beta   90.00
_cell.angle_gamma   90.00
#
_symmetry.space_group_name_H-M   'P 1'
#
loop_
_entity.id
_entity.type
_entity.pdbx_description
1 polymer ?
#
loop_
_entity_poly.entity_id
_entity_poly.type
_entity_poly.pdbx_seq_one_letter_code
_entity_poly.pdbx_strand_id
1 'polypeptide(L)'
;VIDRIYRSKNGDKVLSKEKSHTIHYGYIIDKDEVIDEVMVVIMKAPSTYTREDVVEIDCHGGIIVTRKILETVLKNGARIAEPG
;
A
#
# COMPACT_ATOMS: atom_id res chain seq x y z
N VAL A 1 -5.16 1.54 -6.66
CA VAL A 1 -5.15 0.29 -5.86
C VAL A 1 -5.13 0.60 -4.37
N ILE A 2 -4.11 1.30 -3.86
CA ILE A 2 -3.93 1.52 -2.41
C ILE A 2 -5.14 2.11 -1.67
N ASP A 3 -5.81 3.12 -2.23
CA ASP A 3 -6.97 3.77 -1.59
C ASP A 3 -8.16 2.83 -1.33
N ARG A 4 -8.21 1.67 -1.99
CA ARG A 4 -9.27 0.67 -1.80
C ARG A 4 -9.00 -0.25 -0.61
N ILE A 5 -7.74 -0.41 -0.23
CA ILE A 5 -7.28 -1.42 0.72
C ILE A 5 -6.66 -0.80 1.98
N TYR A 6 -6.31 0.48 1.96
CA TYR A 6 -5.75 1.18 3.10
C TYR A 6 -6.82 1.94 3.87
N ARG A 7 -6.75 1.91 5.21
CA ARG A 7 -7.40 2.89 6.08
C ARG A 7 -6.38 3.57 6.97
N SER A 8 -6.47 4.90 7.08
CA SER A 8 -5.71 5.62 8.10
C SER A 8 -6.28 5.32 9.48
N LYS A 9 -5.43 5.41 10.50
CA LYS A 9 -5.83 5.23 11.91
C LYS A 9 -7.06 6.04 12.30
N ASN A 10 -7.16 7.27 11.80
CA ASN A 10 -8.22 8.20 12.13
C ASN A 10 -9.34 8.25 11.07
N GLY A 11 -9.24 7.46 9.99
CA GLY A 11 -10.25 7.40 8.91
C GLY A 11 -10.35 8.65 8.03
N ASP A 12 -9.36 9.53 8.09
CA ASP A 12 -9.35 10.89 7.55
C ASP A 12 -8.52 11.06 6.26
N LYS A 13 -7.73 10.05 5.87
CA LYS A 13 -6.80 10.18 4.74
C LYS A 13 -7.16 9.29 3.56
N VAL A 14 -7.02 9.88 2.38
CA VAL A 14 -7.04 9.18 1.09
C VAL A 14 -5.63 9.32 0.51
N LEU A 15 -4.88 8.23 0.46
CA LEU A 15 -3.44 8.27 0.21
C LEU A 15 -3.07 8.85 -1.16
N SER A 16 -3.89 8.66 -2.19
CA SER A 16 -3.65 9.30 -3.50
C SER A 16 -3.66 10.84 -3.44
N LYS A 17 -4.33 11.44 -2.45
CA LYS A 17 -4.41 12.90 -2.26
C LYS A 17 -3.30 13.46 -1.39
N GLU A 18 -2.54 12.60 -0.71
CA GLU A 18 -1.45 13.02 0.16
C GLU A 18 -0.25 13.56 -0.64
N LYS A 19 0.66 14.22 0.06
CA LYS A 19 1.91 14.71 -0.55
C LYS A 19 2.81 13.53 -0.94
N SER A 20 3.70 13.77 -1.90
CA SER A 20 4.73 12.78 -2.26
C SER A 20 5.83 12.74 -1.20
N HIS A 21 6.53 11.62 -1.11
CA HIS A 21 7.65 11.36 -0.19
C HIS A 21 7.26 11.51 1.28
N THR A 22 6.03 11.11 1.63
CA THR A 22 5.55 11.07 3.01
C THR A 22 5.16 9.66 3.40
N ILE A 23 5.25 9.39 4.70
CA ILE A 23 4.94 8.08 5.27
C ILE A 23 3.64 8.19 6.08
N HIS A 24 2.77 7.20 5.92
CA HIS A 24 1.43 7.17 6.49
C HIS A 24 1.21 5.88 7.25
N TYR A 25 1.00 6.01 8.55
CA TYR A 25 0.62 4.91 9.42
C TYR A 25 -0.85 4.54 9.24
N GLY A 26 -1.18 3.25 9.15
CA GLY A 26 -2.57 2.79 9.12
C GLY A 26 -2.68 1.28 9.00
N TYR A 27 -3.72 0.82 8.32
CA TYR A 27 -4.06 -0.60 8.23
C TYR A 27 -4.31 -0.99 6.78
N ILE A 28 -3.84 -2.18 6.39
CA ILE A 28 -4.32 -2.85 5.18
C ILE A 28 -5.52 -3.72 5.57
N ILE A 29 -6.60 -3.60 4.80
CA ILE A 29 -7.88 -4.26 5.03
C ILE A 29 -8.26 -5.05 3.77
N ASP A 30 -8.73 -6.28 3.94
CA ASP A 30 -9.46 -7.03 2.90
C ASP A 30 -10.90 -7.24 3.39
N LYS A 31 -11.87 -6.64 2.69
CA LYS A 31 -13.27 -6.54 3.10
C LYS A 31 -13.41 -5.84 4.47
N ASP A 32 -13.63 -6.61 5.53
CA ASP A 32 -13.81 -6.15 6.91
C ASP A 32 -12.73 -6.70 7.86
N GLU A 33 -11.76 -7.46 7.35
CA GLU A 33 -10.64 -8.01 8.13
C GLU A 33 -9.42 -7.10 8.00
N VAL A 34 -8.90 -6.64 9.13
CA VAL A 34 -7.58 -6.01 9.20
C VAL A 34 -6.53 -7.09 8.97
N ILE A 35 -5.77 -6.97 7.88
CA ILE A 35 -4.67 -7.89 7.57
C ILE A 35 -3.46 -7.56 8.42
N ASP A 36 -3.09 -6.27 8.45
CA ASP A 36 -1.94 -5.79 9.19
C ASP A 36 -1.99 -4.28 9.46
N GLU A 37 -1.23 -3.88 10.48
CA GLU A 37 -0.84 -2.50 10.75
C GLU A 37 0.47 -2.19 10.01
N VAL A 38 0.47 -1.13 9.20
CA VAL A 38 1.54 -0.86 8.22
C VAL A 38 1.98 0.59 8.21
N MET A 39 3.16 0.82 7.66
CA MET A 39 3.61 2.12 7.18
C MET A 39 3.53 2.12 5.65
N VAL A 40 2.92 3.16 5.08
CA VAL A 40 2.79 3.30 3.62
C VAL A 40 3.53 4.55 3.16
N VAL A 41 4.46 4.38 2.23
CA VAL A 41 5.16 5.48 1.57
C VAL A 41 4.45 5.81 0.26
N ILE A 42 4.13 7.08 0.04
CA ILE A 42 3.57 7.57 -1.23
C ILE A 42 4.65 8.33 -1.98
N MET A 43 4.99 7.90 -3.19
CA MET A 43 5.95 8.57 -4.06
C MET A 43 5.31 8.82 -5.42
N LYS A 44 5.16 10.09 -5.80
CA LYS A 44 4.54 10.50 -7.06
C LYS A 44 5.61 10.72 -8.12
N ALA A 45 5.27 10.37 -9.35
CA ALA A 45 6.09 10.63 -10.53
C ALA A 45 6.47 12.12 -10.64
N PRO A 46 7.60 12.46 -11.28
CA PRO A 46 8.60 11.56 -11.86
C PRO A 46 9.74 11.21 -10.90
N SER A 47 9.65 11.61 -9.64
CA SER A 47 10.74 11.50 -8.66
C SER A 47 10.70 10.17 -7.92
N THR A 48 10.71 9.07 -8.67
CA THR A 48 10.66 7.70 -8.14
C THR A 48 11.67 6.83 -8.90
N TYR A 49 11.97 5.63 -8.38
CA TYR A 49 12.86 4.69 -9.05
C TYR A 49 12.38 4.32 -10.46
N THR A 50 11.07 4.06 -10.62
CA THR A 50 10.45 3.69 -11.91
C THR A 50 10.08 4.89 -12.78
N ARG A 51 10.14 6.12 -12.25
CA ARG A 51 9.59 7.36 -12.84
C ARG A 51 8.07 7.42 -12.92
N GLU A 52 7.38 6.45 -12.33
CA GLU A 52 5.92 6.39 -12.24
C GLU A 52 5.47 6.64 -10.79
N ASP A 53 4.15 6.71 -10.56
CA ASP A 53 3.60 6.74 -9.21
C ASP A 53 3.85 5.39 -8.52
N VAL A 54 4.50 5.43 -7.36
CA VAL A 54 4.88 4.26 -6.57
C VAL A 54 4.31 4.38 -5.15
N VAL A 55 3.88 3.24 -4.63
CA VAL A 55 3.48 3.08 -3.24
C VAL A 55 4.26 1.91 -2.67
N GLU A 56 4.90 2.11 -1.52
CA GLU A 56 5.57 1.05 -0.78
C GLU A 56 4.76 0.76 0.50
N ILE A 57 4.56 -0.53 0.78
CA ILE A 57 3.82 -1.01 1.96
C ILE A 57 4.80 -1.77 2.84
N ASP A 58 5.23 -1.14 3.93
CA ASP A 58 6.07 -1.75 4.95
C ASP A 58 5.18 -2.40 6.01
N CYS A 59 5.17 -3.73 6.01
CA CYS A 59 4.36 -4.58 6.88
C CYS A 59 5.22 -5.42 7.82
N HIS A 60 4.59 -6.12 8.76
CA HIS A 60 5.29 -7.10 9.57
C HIS A 60 5.85 -8.24 8.69
N GLY A 61 7.11 -8.62 8.95
CA GLY A 61 7.88 -9.56 8.11
C GLY A 61 7.45 -11.03 8.17
N GLY A 62 6.24 -11.34 8.62
CA GLY A 62 5.72 -12.71 8.65
C GLY A 62 5.26 -13.15 7.27
N ILE A 63 5.72 -14.31 6.80
CA ILE A 63 5.41 -14.83 5.45
C ILE A 63 3.90 -14.88 5.14
N ILE A 64 3.07 -15.20 6.16
CA ILE A 64 1.61 -15.23 6.03
C ILE A 64 1.07 -13.83 5.75
N VAL A 65 1.56 -12.81 6.47
CA VAL A 65 1.10 -11.42 6.36
C VAL A 65 1.51 -10.84 5.02
N THR A 66 2.79 -10.98 4.66
CA THR A 66 3.30 -10.49 3.36
C THR A 66 2.56 -11.12 2.19
N ARG A 67 2.27 -12.43 2.26
CA ARG A 67 1.49 -13.12 1.23
C ARG A 67 0.04 -12.63 1.16
N LYS A 68 -0.63 -12.45 2.30
CA LYS A 68 -1.99 -11.88 2.34
C LYS A 68 -2.02 -10.49 1.71
N ILE A 69 -1.08 -9.61 2.02
CA ILE A 69 -1.00 -8.27 1.44
C ILE A 69 -0.78 -8.35 -0.08
N LEU A 70 0.13 -9.21 -0.55
CA LEU A 70 0.36 -9.43 -1.99
C LEU A 70 -0.94 -9.88 -2.70
N GLU A 71 -1.64 -10.87 -2.16
CA GLU A 71 -2.92 -11.33 -2.72
C GLU A 71 -3.96 -10.20 -2.74
N THR A 72 -4.00 -9.36 -1.69
CA THR A 72 -4.93 -8.23 -1.58
C THR A 72 -4.66 -7.14 -2.62
N VAL A 73 -3.39 -6.77 -2.88
CA VAL A 73 -3.09 -5.78 -3.95
C VAL A 73 -3.45 -6.32 -5.33
N LEU A 74 -3.20 -7.61 -5.60
CA LEU A 74 -3.52 -8.26 -6.87
C LEU A 74 -5.04 -8.30 -7.12
N LYS A 75 -5.83 -8.72 -6.12
CA LYS A 75 -7.31 -8.70 -6.19
C LYS A 75 -7.87 -7.31 -6.49
N ASN A 76 -7.16 -6.25 -6.09
CA ASN A 76 -7.60 -4.86 -6.23
C ASN A 76 -7.07 -4.14 -7.48
N GLY A 77 -6.46 -4.88 -8.41
CA GLY A 77 -6.12 -4.40 -9.75
C GLY A 77 -4.63 -4.25 -10.03
N ALA A 78 -3.75 -4.64 -9.10
CA ALA A 78 -2.35 -4.82 -9.43
C ALA A 78 -2.14 -6.11 -10.24
N ARG A 79 -1.07 -6.15 -11.05
CA ARG A 79 -0.57 -7.37 -11.67
C ARG A 79 0.74 -7.78 -11.00
N ILE A 80 1.09 -9.06 -11.06
CA ILE A 80 2.41 -9.50 -10.60
C ILE A 80 3.49 -8.84 -11.49
N ALA A 81 4.56 -8.38 -10.85
CA ALA A 81 5.72 -7.88 -11.56
C ALA A 81 6.46 -9.05 -12.24
N GLU A 82 7.04 -8.79 -13.41
CA GLU A 82 7.97 -9.71 -14.05
C GLU A 82 9.37 -9.55 -13.43
N PRO A 83 10.27 -10.52 -13.62
CA PRO A 83 11.67 -10.35 -13.25
C PRO A 83 12.26 -9.09 -13.89
N GLY A 84 13.01 -8.32 -13.08
CA GLY A 84 13.69 -7.10 -13.52
C GLY A 84 14.87 -7.36 -14.43
#